data_AF-A0A9D5U5W0-F1
#
_entry.id   AF-A0A9D5U5W0-F1
#
_cell.length_a   1.000
_cell.length_b   1.000
_cell.length_c   1.000
_cell.angle_alpha   90.00
_cell.angle_beta   90.00
_cell.angle_gamma   90.00
#
_symmetry.space_group_name_H-M   'P 1'
#
loop_
_entity.id
_entity.type
_entity.pdbx_description
1 polymer ?
#
loop_
_entity_poly.entity_id
_entity_poly.type
_entity_poly.pdbx_seq_one_letter_code
_entity_poly.pdbx_strand_id
1 'polypeptide(L)'
;MDILGRIGRAGRFWGFCRARGRVWLFADADGSTDGDSLNRLAEEVLAGADAAIGSRWLPDSIVPLRQPWPRRLASRVFNRLVRLLFGWRIRDTQCGAKAFSADRLRPLLAHIKSRGWTFDVDVLWTLSRACPDAVIREVPVRWSDSSGSRVRLHRDAPGMIWDLLKLRFGK
;
A
#
# COMPACT_ATOMS: atom_id res chain seq x y z
N MET A 1 0.21 20.59 -20.75
CA MET A 1 -0.90 19.79 -20.17
C MET A 1 -0.36 19.03 -18.96
N ASP A 2 -0.81 19.36 -17.74
CA ASP A 2 -0.36 18.67 -16.52
C ASP A 2 -1.14 17.35 -16.34
N ILE A 3 -0.58 16.28 -16.90
CA ILE A 3 -1.10 14.91 -16.79
C ILE A 3 -1.14 14.46 -15.33
N LEU A 4 -0.18 14.90 -14.50
CA LEU A 4 -0.09 14.51 -13.09
C LEU A 4 -1.20 15.17 -12.27
N GLY A 5 -1.52 16.42 -12.55
CA GLY A 5 -2.67 17.12 -11.95
C GLY A 5 -4.02 16.51 -12.32
N ARG A 6 -4.16 15.92 -13.51
CA ARG A 6 -5.40 15.28 -13.98
C ARG A 6 -5.59 13.86 -13.46
N ILE A 7 -4.52 13.07 -13.34
CA ILE A 7 -4.59 11.69 -12.85
C ILE A 7 -4.61 11.64 -11.32
N GLY A 8 -3.93 12.59 -10.66
CA GLY A 8 -3.83 12.64 -9.22
C GLY A 8 -3.35 11.31 -8.62
N ARG A 9 -4.00 10.84 -7.56
CA ARG A 9 -3.64 9.58 -6.86
C ARG A 9 -4.09 8.31 -7.60
N ALA A 10 -4.88 8.45 -8.67
CA ALA A 10 -5.35 7.31 -9.45
C ALA A 10 -4.24 6.64 -10.29
N GLY A 11 -3.05 7.26 -10.38
CA GLY A 11 -1.93 6.76 -11.18
C GLY A 11 -1.53 5.32 -10.84
N ARG A 12 -1.62 4.92 -9.58
CA ARG A 12 -1.37 3.53 -9.13
C ARG A 12 -2.31 2.53 -9.80
N PHE A 13 -3.61 2.81 -9.79
CA PHE A 13 -4.62 1.96 -10.43
C PHE A 13 -4.40 1.88 -11.95
N TRP A 14 -4.17 3.02 -12.60
CA TRP A 14 -3.88 3.03 -14.03
C TRP A 14 -2.61 2.27 -14.41
N GLY A 15 -1.58 2.32 -13.54
CA GLY A 15 -0.39 1.50 -13.66
C GLY A 15 -0.72 0.02 -13.70
N PHE A 16 -1.52 -0.47 -12.75
CA PHE A 16 -1.98 -1.87 -12.74
C PHE A 16 -2.77 -2.25 -13.99
N CYS A 17 -3.68 -1.39 -14.48
CA CYS A 17 -4.43 -1.68 -15.71
C CYS A 17 -3.55 -1.82 -16.95
N ARG A 18 -2.33 -1.25 -16.95
CA ARG A 18 -1.39 -1.31 -18.07
C ARG A 18 -0.24 -2.29 -17.87
N ALA A 19 -0.06 -2.80 -16.65
CA ALA A 19 1.02 -3.70 -16.31
C ALA A 19 0.85 -5.06 -17.02
N ARG A 20 1.92 -5.52 -17.69
CA ARG A 20 1.93 -6.79 -18.46
C ARG A 20 2.75 -7.90 -17.81
N GLY A 21 3.62 -7.57 -16.85
CA GLY A 21 4.45 -8.54 -16.14
C GLY A 21 3.66 -9.46 -15.23
N ARG A 22 4.31 -10.54 -14.77
CA ARG A 22 3.77 -11.52 -13.80
C ARG A 22 3.75 -10.99 -12.36
N VAL A 23 4.64 -10.05 -12.05
CA VAL A 23 4.70 -9.36 -10.77
C VAL A 23 4.31 -7.90 -10.98
N TRP A 24 3.33 -7.43 -10.22
CA TRP A 24 2.90 -6.03 -10.23
C TRP A 24 3.43 -5.33 -8.99
N LEU A 25 4.51 -4.58 -9.17
CA LEU A 25 5.14 -3.77 -8.14
C LEU A 25 4.64 -2.34 -8.25
N PHE A 26 4.33 -1.70 -7.11
CA PHE A 26 4.24 -0.25 -7.05
C PHE A 26 5.03 0.28 -5.84
N ALA A 27 5.56 1.48 -6.01
CA ALA A 27 6.32 2.21 -5.01
C ALA A 27 5.96 3.71 -5.08
N ASP A 28 6.19 4.44 -3.98
CA ASP A 28 6.16 5.90 -4.03
C ASP A 28 7.27 6.43 -4.95
N ALA A 29 6.93 7.41 -5.78
CA ALA A 29 7.85 7.95 -6.79
C ALA A 29 8.92 8.90 -6.22
N ASP A 30 8.96 9.09 -4.90
CA ASP A 30 9.89 9.99 -4.20
C ASP A 30 11.22 9.31 -3.80
N GLY A 31 11.39 8.05 -4.16
CA GLY A 31 12.60 7.28 -3.85
C GLY A 31 12.73 6.90 -2.37
N SER A 32 11.66 7.00 -1.58
CA SER A 32 11.72 6.68 -0.15
C SER A 32 12.10 5.22 0.12
N THR A 33 11.75 4.29 -0.77
CA THR A 33 12.11 2.86 -0.66
C THR A 33 13.25 2.55 -1.62
N ASP A 34 14.30 1.88 -1.14
CA ASP A 34 15.45 1.51 -1.97
C ASP A 34 15.15 0.34 -2.93
N GLY A 35 15.99 0.21 -3.97
CA GLY A 35 15.84 -0.82 -5.00
C GLY A 35 15.91 -2.24 -4.44
N ASP A 36 16.79 -2.50 -3.47
CA ASP A 36 16.95 -3.82 -2.87
C ASP A 36 15.70 -4.27 -2.10
N SER A 37 15.00 -3.34 -1.44
CA SER A 37 13.70 -3.65 -0.82
C SER A 37 12.63 -3.95 -1.87
N LEU A 38 12.63 -3.23 -3.00
CA LEU A 38 11.70 -3.49 -4.10
C LEU A 38 11.95 -4.86 -4.76
N ASN A 39 13.21 -5.24 -4.93
CA ASN A 39 13.59 -6.56 -5.44
C ASN A 39 13.11 -7.68 -4.51
N ARG A 40 13.36 -7.56 -3.20
CA ARG A 40 12.87 -8.53 -2.21
C ARG A 40 11.35 -8.71 -2.21
N LEU A 41 10.61 -7.62 -2.39
CA LEU A 41 9.14 -7.70 -2.54
C LEU A 41 8.74 -8.49 -3.79
N ALA A 42 9.42 -8.26 -4.91
CA ALA A 42 9.15 -9.00 -6.14
C ALA A 42 9.54 -10.48 -6.02
N GLU A 43 10.66 -10.79 -5.37
CA GLU A 43 11.14 -12.14 -5.09
C GLU A 43 10.13 -12.95 -4.26
N GLU A 44 9.54 -12.38 -3.22
CA GLU A 44 8.48 -13.05 -2.45
C GLU A 44 7.29 -13.46 -3.32
N VAL A 45 6.88 -12.61 -4.26
CA VAL A 45 5.79 -12.93 -5.19
C VAL A 45 6.22 -14.02 -6.18
N LEU A 46 7.46 -13.96 -6.69
CA LEU A 46 8.01 -15.00 -7.55
C LEU A 46 8.15 -16.35 -6.82
N ALA A 47 8.37 -16.32 -5.51
CA ALA A 47 8.41 -17.49 -4.64
C ALA A 47 7.01 -18.03 -4.28
N GLY A 48 5.94 -17.39 -4.76
CA GLY A 48 4.56 -17.88 -4.64
C GLY A 48 3.68 -17.09 -3.67
N ALA A 49 4.13 -15.96 -3.11
CA ALA A 49 3.24 -15.08 -2.37
C ALA A 49 2.26 -14.38 -3.33
N ASP A 50 1.00 -14.24 -2.92
CA ASP A 50 -0.01 -13.52 -3.71
C ASP A 50 0.14 -12.00 -3.55
N ALA A 51 0.67 -11.57 -2.39
CA ALA A 51 1.09 -10.20 -2.14
C ALA A 51 2.30 -10.12 -1.20
N ALA A 52 3.19 -9.17 -1.44
CA ALA A 52 4.29 -8.82 -0.57
C ALA A 52 4.20 -7.33 -0.20
N ILE A 53 4.24 -7.02 1.10
CA ILE A 53 4.01 -5.68 1.65
C ILE A 53 5.27 -5.20 2.32
N GLY A 54 5.82 -4.08 1.83
CA GLY A 54 6.95 -3.45 2.49
C GLY A 54 6.54 -3.01 3.90
N SER A 55 7.44 -3.16 4.86
CA SER A 55 7.15 -2.82 6.25
C SER A 55 8.29 -2.04 6.86
N ARG A 56 7.96 -0.87 7.43
CA ARG A 56 8.89 -0.02 8.20
C ARG A 56 8.93 -0.40 9.68
N TRP A 57 8.12 -1.37 10.10
CA TRP A 57 7.86 -1.72 11.51
C TRP A 57 8.24 -3.16 11.84
N LEU A 58 8.94 -3.85 10.93
CA LEU A 58 9.56 -5.12 11.24
C LEU A 58 10.92 -4.88 11.94
N PRO A 59 11.40 -5.84 12.74
CA PRO A 59 12.67 -5.70 13.46
C PRO A 59 13.85 -5.37 12.53
N ASP A 60 13.87 -5.99 11.34
CA ASP A 60 14.96 -5.86 10.38
C ASP A 60 14.76 -4.67 9.40
N SER A 61 13.72 -3.86 9.61
CA SER A 61 13.48 -2.65 8.81
C SER A 61 14.49 -1.56 9.16
N ILE A 62 15.05 -0.90 8.14
CA ILE A 62 16.01 0.18 8.33
C ILE A 62 15.34 1.51 7.96
N VAL A 63 15.27 2.44 8.91
CA VAL A 63 14.66 3.76 8.68
C VAL A 63 15.65 4.88 9.02
N PRO A 64 16.57 5.23 8.10
CA PRO A 64 17.65 6.19 8.36
C PRO A 64 17.11 7.59 8.64
N LEU A 65 16.20 8.06 7.80
CA LEU A 65 15.51 9.35 7.97
C LEU A 65 14.08 9.08 8.40
N ARG A 66 13.75 9.51 9.62
CA ARG A 66 12.43 9.28 10.22
C ARG A 66 11.54 10.49 10.03
N GLN A 67 10.26 10.21 9.81
CA GLN A 67 9.21 11.23 9.87
C GLN A 67 9.19 11.95 11.23
N PRO A 68 8.78 13.24 11.25
CA PRO A 68 8.47 13.96 12.48
C PRO A 68 7.54 13.15 13.38
N TRP A 69 7.75 13.23 14.69
CA TRP A 69 7.04 12.42 15.67
C TRP A 69 5.50 12.46 15.54
N PRO A 70 4.84 13.63 15.36
CA PRO A 70 3.38 13.68 15.20
C PRO A 70 2.88 12.91 13.99
N ARG A 71 3.60 12.98 12.86
CA ARG A 71 3.26 12.27 11.62
C ARG A 71 3.42 10.77 11.80
N ARG A 72 4.49 10.36 12.48
CA ARG A 72 4.74 8.96 12.80
C ARG A 72 3.64 8.39 13.71
N LEU A 73 3.24 9.13 14.74
CA LEU A 73 2.14 8.75 15.62
C LEU A 73 0.82 8.62 14.84
N ALA A 74 0.47 9.62 14.03
CA ALA A 74 -0.72 9.58 13.20
C ALA A 74 -0.72 8.36 12.26
N SER A 75 0.42 8.04 11.64
CA SER A 75 0.58 6.85 10.82
C SER A 75 0.36 5.56 11.61
N ARG A 76 0.88 5.45 12.85
CA ARG A 76 0.63 4.29 13.72
C ARG A 76 -0.84 4.13 14.08
N VAL A 77 -1.50 5.23 14.46
CA VAL A 77 -2.91 5.22 14.83
C VAL A 77 -3.77 4.79 13.66
N PHE A 78 -3.54 5.39 12.48
CA PHE A 78 -4.26 5.02 11.26
C PHE A 78 -4.03 3.55 10.87
N ASN A 79 -2.78 3.09 10.94
CA ASN A 79 -2.45 1.69 10.68
C ASN A 79 -3.16 0.74 11.65
N ARG A 80 -3.17 1.06 12.96
CA ARG A 80 -3.88 0.26 13.97
C ARG A 80 -5.38 0.21 13.67
N LEU A 81 -5.98 1.34 13.28
CA LEU A 81 -7.38 1.40 12.87
C LEU A 81 -7.67 0.46 11.69
N VAL A 82 -6.85 0.51 10.62
CA VAL A 82 -6.97 -0.39 9.47
C VAL A 82 -6.88 -1.85 9.93
N ARG A 83 -5.89 -2.21 10.74
CA ARG A 83 -5.72 -3.60 11.19
C ARG A 83 -6.92 -4.11 11.98
N LEU A 84 -7.50 -3.27 12.85
CA LEU A 84 -8.68 -3.62 13.63
C LEU A 84 -9.92 -3.76 12.74
N LEU A 85 -10.16 -2.81 11.82
CA LEU A 85 -11.32 -2.84 10.94
C LEU A 85 -11.31 -4.04 9.98
N PHE A 86 -10.14 -4.44 9.50
CA PHE A 86 -10.02 -5.49 8.48
C PHE A 86 -9.56 -6.85 9.05
N GLY A 87 -9.25 -6.93 10.36
CA GLY A 87 -8.82 -8.16 11.02
C GLY A 87 -7.42 -8.64 10.61
N TRP A 88 -6.56 -7.72 10.18
CA TRP A 88 -5.25 -8.07 9.60
C TRP A 88 -4.10 -8.05 10.59
N ARG A 89 -3.17 -8.99 10.39
CA ARG A 89 -1.91 -9.08 11.13
C ARG A 89 -0.77 -8.28 10.49
N ILE A 90 -0.99 -7.72 9.29
CA ILE A 90 -0.04 -6.88 8.54
C ILE A 90 0.28 -5.63 9.36
N ARG A 91 1.54 -5.46 9.78
CA ARG A 91 2.03 -4.35 10.60
C ARG A 91 2.12 -3.03 9.84
N ASP A 92 2.38 -3.03 8.52
CA ASP A 92 2.52 -1.80 7.73
C ASP A 92 1.69 -1.73 6.45
N THR A 93 0.37 -1.68 6.59
CA THR A 93 -0.52 -1.52 5.41
C THR A 93 -0.28 -0.23 4.62
N GLN A 94 0.38 0.76 5.23
CA GLN A 94 0.58 2.11 4.68
C GLN A 94 2.00 2.35 4.15
N CYS A 95 2.84 1.32 4.04
CA CYS A 95 4.11 1.47 3.33
C CYS A 95 3.82 1.66 1.83
N GLY A 96 4.46 2.62 1.19
CA GLY A 96 4.24 2.91 -0.23
C GLY A 96 4.75 1.84 -1.20
N ALA A 97 5.50 0.84 -0.72
CA ALA A 97 6.08 -0.23 -1.53
C ALA A 97 5.35 -1.56 -1.34
N LYS A 98 4.78 -2.11 -2.43
CA LYS A 98 4.05 -3.39 -2.43
C LYS A 98 4.19 -4.11 -3.76
N ALA A 99 4.22 -5.43 -3.73
CA ALA A 99 4.18 -6.29 -4.91
C ALA A 99 2.99 -7.26 -4.85
N PHE A 100 2.45 -7.61 -6.01
CA PHE A 100 1.31 -8.51 -6.14
C PHE A 100 1.51 -9.49 -7.29
N SER A 101 0.97 -10.70 -7.13
CA SER A 101 0.83 -11.64 -8.23
C SER A 101 -0.18 -11.09 -9.25
N ALA A 102 0.25 -10.94 -10.50
CA ALA A 102 -0.61 -10.48 -11.58
C ALA A 102 -1.79 -11.43 -11.80
N ASP A 103 -1.56 -12.74 -11.68
CA ASP A 103 -2.58 -13.77 -11.92
C ASP A 103 -3.69 -13.71 -10.87
N ARG A 104 -3.34 -13.37 -9.62
CA ARG A 104 -4.33 -13.19 -8.54
C ARG A 104 -5.03 -11.85 -8.60
N LEU A 105 -4.30 -10.77 -8.92
CA LEU A 105 -4.85 -9.42 -8.79
C LEU A 105 -5.58 -8.95 -10.05
N ARG A 106 -5.19 -9.39 -11.25
CA ARG A 106 -5.78 -8.96 -12.52
C ARG A 106 -7.30 -9.19 -12.59
N PRO A 107 -7.86 -10.36 -12.20
CA PRO A 107 -9.31 -10.58 -12.21
C PRO A 107 -10.07 -9.66 -11.24
N LEU A 108 -9.36 -9.09 -10.25
CA LEU A 108 -9.95 -8.31 -9.17
C LEU A 108 -9.93 -6.80 -9.41
N LEU A 109 -9.27 -6.32 -10.48
CA LEU A 109 -9.14 -4.89 -10.77
C LEU A 109 -10.48 -4.14 -10.84
N ALA A 110 -11.52 -4.76 -11.41
CA ALA A 110 -12.85 -4.18 -11.49
C ALA A 110 -13.51 -3.96 -10.10
N HIS A 111 -13.06 -4.69 -9.08
CA HIS A 111 -13.61 -4.64 -7.72
C HIS A 111 -12.87 -3.68 -6.80
N ILE A 112 -11.71 -3.15 -7.24
CA ILE A 112 -10.96 -2.10 -6.55
C ILE A 112 -11.59 -0.76 -6.92
N LYS A 113 -12.22 -0.09 -5.95
CA LYS A 113 -12.99 1.14 -6.13
C LYS A 113 -12.21 2.40 -5.75
N SER A 114 -11.34 2.32 -4.74
CA SER A 114 -10.58 3.47 -4.25
C SER A 114 -9.56 3.94 -5.28
N ARG A 115 -9.42 5.26 -5.43
CA ARG A 115 -8.40 5.92 -6.26
C ARG A 115 -7.55 6.90 -5.45
N GLY A 116 -7.76 6.91 -4.13
CA GLY A 116 -7.21 7.89 -3.19
C GLY A 116 -6.15 7.31 -2.27
N TRP A 117 -6.12 7.82 -1.04
CA TRP A 117 -5.19 7.39 0.01
C TRP A 117 -5.44 5.96 0.49
N THR A 118 -6.68 5.47 0.38
CA THR A 118 -7.08 4.12 0.81
C THR A 118 -6.91 3.07 -0.29
N PHE A 119 -6.31 3.42 -1.43
CA PHE A 119 -6.13 2.50 -2.56
C PHE A 119 -5.50 1.16 -2.12
N ASP A 120 -4.38 1.23 -1.43
CA ASP A 120 -3.62 0.08 -0.96
C ASP A 120 -4.45 -0.85 -0.06
N VAL A 121 -5.31 -0.27 0.78
CA VAL A 121 -6.22 -1.01 1.66
C VAL A 121 -7.31 -1.69 0.85
N ASP A 122 -7.86 -1.02 -0.17
CA ASP A 122 -8.87 -1.62 -1.05
C ASP A 122 -8.32 -2.76 -1.89
N VAL A 123 -7.09 -2.62 -2.40
CA VAL A 123 -6.39 -3.72 -3.11
C VAL A 123 -6.27 -4.94 -2.19
N LEU A 124 -5.73 -4.76 -0.98
CA LEU A 124 -5.56 -5.85 -0.02
C LEU A 124 -6.90 -6.44 0.43
N TRP A 125 -7.90 -5.60 0.66
CA TRP A 125 -9.23 -6.05 1.08
C TRP A 125 -9.94 -6.85 0.00
N THR A 126 -9.85 -6.38 -1.24
CA THR A 126 -10.43 -7.09 -2.37
C THR A 126 -9.74 -8.45 -2.58
N LEU A 127 -8.40 -8.50 -2.47
CA LEU A 127 -7.65 -9.75 -2.55
C LEU A 127 -8.02 -10.71 -1.42
N SER A 128 -7.97 -10.28 -0.16
CA SER A 128 -8.28 -11.15 0.99
C SER A 128 -9.72 -11.65 1.01
N ARG A 129 -10.68 -10.90 0.47
CA ARG A 129 -12.08 -11.35 0.36
C ARG A 129 -12.28 -12.36 -0.76
N ALA A 130 -11.68 -12.12 -1.92
CA ALA A 130 -11.86 -12.97 -3.09
C ALA A 130 -11.02 -14.26 -3.01
N CYS A 131 -9.91 -14.21 -2.28
CA CYS A 131 -8.98 -15.32 -2.09
C CYS A 131 -8.66 -15.48 -0.59
N PRO A 132 -9.49 -16.20 0.18
CA PRO A 132 -9.25 -16.45 1.61
C PRO A 132 -7.95 -17.21 1.90
N ASP A 133 -7.47 -17.97 0.91
CA ASP A 133 -6.20 -18.71 0.90
C ASP A 133 -4.98 -17.84 0.56
N ALA A 134 -5.17 -16.55 0.27
CA ALA A 134 -4.10 -15.70 -0.23
C ALA A 134 -2.93 -15.58 0.76
N VAL A 135 -1.73 -15.84 0.27
CA VAL A 135 -0.49 -15.74 1.02
C VAL A 135 0.02 -14.31 0.93
N ILE A 136 -0.10 -13.57 2.03
CA ILE A 136 0.40 -12.19 2.16
C ILE A 136 1.63 -12.17 3.07
N ARG A 137 2.76 -11.70 2.53
CA ARG A 137 4.04 -11.58 3.24
C ARG A 137 4.34 -10.13 3.59
N GLU A 138 4.91 -9.89 4.76
CA GLU A 138 5.51 -8.60 5.10
C GLU A 138 7.02 -8.70 4.96
N VAL A 139 7.62 -7.74 4.26
CA VAL A 139 9.05 -7.70 3.97
C VAL A 139 9.67 -6.48 4.64
N PRO A 140 10.76 -6.65 5.42
CA PRO A 140 11.46 -5.51 6.01
C PRO A 140 12.09 -4.67 4.90
N VAL A 141 11.83 -3.37 4.92
CA VAL A 141 12.38 -2.44 3.92
C VAL A 141 13.41 -1.49 4.53
N ARG A 142 14.33 -1.00 3.70
CA ARG A 142 15.05 0.23 3.95
C ARG A 142 14.24 1.39 3.39
N TRP A 143 13.80 2.28 4.27
CA TRP A 143 12.90 3.39 3.92
C TRP A 143 13.38 4.70 4.54
N SER A 144 13.48 5.77 3.75
CA SER A 144 13.88 7.10 4.23
C SER A 144 12.77 8.11 3.96
N ASP A 145 12.44 8.96 4.94
CA ASP A 145 11.47 10.04 4.71
C ASP A 145 12.02 11.04 3.69
N SER A 146 11.24 11.27 2.62
CA SER A 146 11.48 12.32 1.65
C SER A 146 10.90 13.65 2.15
N SER A 147 11.58 14.77 1.86
CA SER A 147 11.06 16.09 2.19
C SER A 147 9.81 16.39 1.37
N GLY A 148 8.68 16.65 2.03
CA GLY A 148 7.45 17.13 1.36
C GLY A 148 6.29 16.14 1.35
N SER A 149 5.75 15.80 2.52
CA SER A 149 4.50 15.05 2.63
C SER A 149 3.37 15.71 1.82
N ARG A 150 2.78 14.95 0.90
CA ARG A 150 1.53 15.38 0.25
C ARG A 150 0.29 15.11 1.11
N VAL A 151 0.42 14.30 2.16
CA VAL A 151 -0.65 14.05 3.14
C VAL A 151 -0.71 15.22 4.11
N ARG A 152 -1.86 15.91 4.12
CA ARG A 152 -2.21 16.95 5.08
C ARG A 152 -3.14 16.36 6.12
N LEU A 153 -2.59 15.97 7.28
CA LEU A 153 -3.30 15.22 8.33
C LEU A 153 -4.66 15.84 8.69
N HIS A 154 -4.71 17.15 8.96
CA HIS A 154 -5.93 17.85 9.35
C HIS A 154 -7.03 17.82 8.27
N ARG A 155 -6.66 17.75 7.00
CA ARG A 155 -7.60 17.83 5.87
C ARG A 155 -7.96 16.46 5.31
N ASP A 156 -6.99 15.56 5.24
CA ASP A 156 -7.15 14.28 4.55
C ASP A 156 -7.62 13.16 5.50
N ALA A 157 -7.31 13.23 6.81
CA ALA A 157 -7.61 12.14 7.75
C ALA A 157 -9.12 11.82 7.90
N PRO A 158 -10.04 12.80 8.01
CA PRO A 158 -11.47 12.50 8.12
C PRO A 158 -12.00 11.75 6.88
N GLY A 159 -11.60 12.20 5.69
CA GLY A 159 -11.96 11.54 4.42
C GLY A 159 -11.38 10.13 4.33
N MET A 160 -10.13 9.93 4.76
CA MET A 160 -9.50 8.61 4.80
C MET A 160 -10.26 7.64 5.71
N ILE A 161 -10.66 8.09 6.92
CA ILE A 161 -11.44 7.26 7.85
C ILE A 161 -12.80 6.90 7.25
N TRP A 162 -13.49 7.87 6.66
CA TRP A 162 -14.78 7.64 5.99
C TRP A 162 -14.66 6.64 4.82
N ASP A 163 -13.61 6.77 4.01
CA ASP A 163 -13.33 5.83 2.92
C ASP A 163 -13.07 4.41 3.44
N LEU A 164 -12.38 4.24 4.58
CA LEU A 164 -12.19 2.93 5.21
C LEU A 164 -13.51 2.31 5.69
N LEU A 165 -14.38 3.11 6.31
CA LEU A 165 -15.69 2.64 6.78
C LEU A 165 -16.58 2.21 5.61
N LYS A 166 -16.63 3.04 4.55
CA LYS A 166 -17.30 2.69 3.30
C LYS A 166 -16.75 1.41 2.68
N LEU A 167 -15.43 1.24 2.68
CA LEU A 167 -14.79 0.04 2.15
C LEU A 167 -15.14 -1.22 2.96
N ARG A 168 -15.25 -1.09 4.29
CA ARG A 168 -15.57 -2.20 5.20
C ARG A 168 -17.04 -2.59 5.15
N PHE A 169 -17.96 -1.61 5.15
CA PHE A 169 -19.40 -1.84 5.34
C PHE A 169 -20.26 -1.59 4.10
N GLY A 170 -19.73 -0.93 3.07
CA GLY A 170 -20.46 -0.54 1.86
C GLY A 170 -20.25 -1.45 0.65
N LYS A 171 -19.76 -2.69 0.84
CA LYS A 171 -19.71 -3.74 -0.18
C LYS A 171 -20.68 -4.84 0.18
#